data_AF-A0A6G2U1V5-F1
#
_entry.id   AF-A0A6G2U1V5-F1
#
_cell.length_a   1.000
_cell.length_b   1.000
_cell.length_c   1.000
_cell.angle_alpha   90.00
_cell.angle_beta   90.00
_cell.angle_gamma   90.00
#
_symmetry.space_group_name_H-M   'P 1'
#
loop_
_entity.id
_entity.type
_entity.pdbx_description
1 polymer ?
#
loop_
_entity_poly.entity_id
_entity_poly.type
_entity_poly.pdbx_seq_one_letter_code
_entity_poly.pdbx_strand_id
1 'polypeptide(L)'
;MQRLYDFFRRHPTGVDTFWAVLLFGFSGLWIVSGLHGAAQQLVGTAVGIGLSAVVALRRKWPEWMLLLTIALGIVQLAFDIQANLGNFAILVIIYTVASGTTRWASRLALAGALVAPTLAIWRFHIARTEQPVWGLVFFTVLFTVPFVLAWVLGDSVRTRRAYWAQLEEKAARLEKERETQSRIAVAAERARIARELHDVVAHNVSVMVVQADGAAYVLDAAPDQARQALEAISGTGRQALAEMRRLLGVLRTGEKPEGGEYVPQPGVEQLADLIDQVRGAGLPVDFRVVGEPRSLPSSVELTAYRIVQEALTNTRKHGGPDVGATVRLCYKDADLDLLVEDDGRGAQHELYEDGGADGLGHGLIGMRERVGMVGGSLDAGPRPGGGFRISAVLPLKPGR
;
A
#
# COMPACT_ATOMS: atom_id res chain seq x y z
N MET A 1 -20.89 22.87 3.18
CA MET A 1 -21.85 21.78 2.84
C MET A 1 -21.51 20.44 3.49
N GLN A 2 -20.27 19.93 3.45
CA GLN A 2 -19.90 18.61 4.02
C GLN A 2 -20.22 18.47 5.52
N ARG A 3 -19.91 19.47 6.36
CA ARG A 3 -20.23 19.44 7.80
C ARG A 3 -21.73 19.33 8.12
N LEU A 4 -22.58 19.96 7.29
CA LEU A 4 -24.04 19.91 7.45
C LEU A 4 -24.58 18.53 7.04
N TYR A 5 -24.03 17.96 5.97
CA TYR A 5 -24.35 16.61 5.51
C TYR A 5 -23.96 15.55 6.54
N ASP A 6 -22.78 15.68 7.15
CA ASP A 6 -22.31 14.77 8.20
C ASP A 6 -23.15 14.89 9.48
N PHE A 7 -23.60 16.10 9.83
CA PHE A 7 -24.50 16.32 10.96
C PHE A 7 -25.85 15.62 10.77
N PHE A 8 -26.47 15.76 9.59
CA PHE A 8 -27.74 15.09 9.27
C PHE A 8 -27.60 13.56 9.20
N ARG A 9 -26.44 13.06 8.77
CA ARG A 9 -26.15 11.63 8.76
C ARG A 9 -25.99 11.04 10.17
N ARG A 10 -25.45 11.82 11.12
CA ARG A 10 -25.26 11.42 12.53
C ARG A 10 -26.53 11.51 13.37
N HIS A 11 -27.49 12.38 13.01
CA HIS A 11 -28.75 12.56 13.76
C HIS A 11 -29.99 12.26 12.91
N PRO A 12 -30.14 11.02 12.40
CA PRO A 12 -31.21 10.66 11.47
C PRO A 12 -32.61 10.82 12.08
N THR A 13 -32.76 10.54 13.38
CA THR A 13 -34.02 10.71 14.11
C THR A 13 -34.37 12.17 14.32
N GLY A 14 -33.38 13.02 14.62
CA GLY A 14 -33.60 14.47 14.79
C GLY A 14 -34.10 15.14 13.52
N VAL A 15 -33.56 14.77 12.36
CA VAL A 15 -34.04 15.25 11.05
C VAL A 15 -35.48 14.81 10.78
N ASP A 16 -35.79 13.55 11.08
CA ASP A 16 -37.12 13.00 10.85
C ASP A 16 -38.17 13.65 11.76
N THR A 17 -37.81 13.89 13.04
CA THR A 17 -38.66 14.63 13.99
C THR A 17 -38.86 16.09 13.58
N PHE A 18 -37.82 16.76 13.09
CA PHE A 18 -37.94 18.13 12.58
C PHE A 18 -38.96 18.21 11.43
N TRP A 19 -38.85 17.32 10.44
CA TRP A 19 -39.80 17.28 9.33
C TRP A 19 -41.21 16.87 9.77
N ALA A 20 -41.33 15.96 10.74
CA ALA A 20 -42.63 15.59 11.31
C ALA A 20 -43.31 16.78 11.99
N VAL A 21 -42.59 17.56 12.80
CA VAL A 21 -43.13 18.77 13.47
C VAL A 21 -43.51 19.84 12.44
N LEU A 22 -42.69 20.04 11.42
CA LEU A 22 -42.97 21.01 10.35
C LEU A 22 -44.23 20.63 9.57
N LEU A 23 -44.37 19.36 9.18
CA LEU A 23 -45.56 18.85 8.49
C LEU A 23 -46.80 18.93 9.38
N PHE A 24 -46.67 18.63 10.68
CA PHE A 24 -47.75 18.80 11.64
C PHE A 24 -48.23 20.25 11.71
N GLY A 25 -47.29 21.22 11.81
CA GLY A 25 -47.60 22.65 11.85
C GLY A 25 -48.37 23.13 10.62
N PHE A 26 -47.91 22.75 9.42
CA PHE A 26 -48.62 23.08 8.17
C PHE A 26 -49.99 22.41 8.07
N SER A 27 -50.10 21.14 8.49
CA SER A 27 -51.37 20.42 8.51
C SER A 27 -52.37 21.09 9.47
N GLY A 28 -51.91 21.48 10.67
CA GLY A 28 -52.71 22.20 11.65
C GLY A 28 -53.20 23.55 11.13
N LEU A 29 -52.33 24.34 10.50
CA LEU A 29 -52.70 25.62 9.91
C LEU A 29 -53.78 25.45 8.83
N TRP A 30 -53.63 24.45 7.96
CA TRP A 30 -54.63 24.13 6.93
C TRP A 30 -55.98 23.69 7.53
N ILE A 31 -55.96 22.87 8.58
CA ILE A 31 -57.17 22.40 9.27
C ILE A 31 -57.95 23.58 9.86
N VAL A 32 -57.26 24.50 10.55
CA VAL A 32 -57.91 25.69 11.16
C VAL A 32 -58.46 26.63 10.09
N SER A 33 -57.77 26.81 8.97
CA SER A 33 -58.21 27.72 7.90
C SER A 33 -59.25 27.14 6.94
N GLY A 34 -59.28 25.81 6.78
CA GLY A 34 -59.99 25.16 5.67
C GLY A 34 -61.24 24.36 6.07
N LEU A 35 -61.29 23.82 7.30
CA LEU A 35 -62.39 22.97 7.76
C LEU A 35 -63.32 23.74 8.68
N HIS A 36 -64.62 23.73 8.36
CA HIS A 36 -65.64 24.49 9.09
C HIS A 36 -66.47 23.62 10.06
N GLY A 37 -66.41 22.29 9.93
CA GLY A 37 -67.13 21.35 10.81
C GLY A 37 -66.24 20.78 11.93
N ALA A 38 -66.74 20.80 13.18
CA ALA A 38 -66.00 20.30 14.36
C ALA A 38 -65.57 18.83 14.22
N ALA A 39 -66.44 17.98 13.66
CA ALA A 39 -66.11 16.57 13.41
C ALA A 39 -64.98 16.42 12.38
N GLN A 40 -65.00 17.20 11.30
CA GLN A 40 -63.95 17.19 10.27
C GLN A 40 -62.62 17.71 10.81
N GLN A 41 -62.64 18.74 11.67
CA GLN A 41 -61.45 19.26 12.34
C GLN A 41 -60.81 18.22 13.25
N LEU A 42 -61.61 17.48 14.03
CA LEU A 42 -61.12 16.40 14.90
C LEU A 42 -60.46 15.28 14.09
N VAL A 43 -61.13 14.79 13.05
CA VAL A 43 -60.58 13.71 12.19
C VAL A 43 -59.36 14.22 11.42
N GLY A 44 -59.41 15.44 10.87
CA GLY A 44 -58.28 16.07 10.18
C GLY A 44 -57.06 16.19 11.09
N THR A 45 -57.24 16.59 12.35
CA THR A 45 -56.16 16.69 13.33
C THR A 45 -55.57 15.31 13.63
N ALA A 46 -56.41 14.29 13.84
CA ALA A 46 -55.94 12.91 14.04
C ALA A 46 -55.12 12.40 12.85
N VAL A 47 -55.57 12.69 11.62
CA VAL A 47 -54.83 12.35 10.38
C VAL A 47 -53.49 13.09 10.32
N GLY A 48 -53.46 14.39 10.65
CA GLY A 48 -52.23 15.19 10.68
C GLY A 48 -51.20 14.65 11.69
N ILE A 49 -51.65 14.27 12.90
CA ILE A 49 -50.80 13.61 13.91
C ILE A 49 -50.27 12.28 13.36
N GLY A 50 -51.15 11.47 12.76
CA GLY A 50 -50.79 10.17 12.20
C GLY A 50 -49.74 10.27 11.10
N LEU A 51 -49.90 11.18 10.12
CA LEU A 51 -48.94 11.41 9.05
C LEU A 51 -47.59 11.94 9.58
N SER A 52 -47.62 12.72 10.66
CA SER A 52 -46.40 13.18 11.33
C SER A 52 -45.67 12.03 12.03
N ALA A 53 -46.41 11.15 12.69
CA ALA A 53 -45.87 9.93 13.29
C ALA A 53 -45.24 9.00 12.23
N VAL A 54 -45.86 8.87 11.05
CA VAL A 54 -45.30 8.15 9.89
C VAL A 54 -43.90 8.65 9.57
N VAL A 55 -43.71 9.97 9.47
CA VAL A 55 -42.41 10.57 9.12
C VAL A 55 -41.37 10.37 10.22
N ALA A 56 -41.77 10.49 11.49
CA ALA A 56 -40.89 10.36 12.65
C ALA A 56 -40.43 8.90 12.89
N LEU A 57 -41.30 7.93 12.63
CA LEU A 57 -41.07 6.50 12.92
C LEU A 57 -40.74 5.68 11.68
N ARG A 58 -40.66 6.29 10.49
CA ARG A 58 -40.40 5.62 9.20
C ARG A 58 -39.16 4.72 9.21
N ARG A 59 -38.12 5.07 9.97
CA ARG A 59 -36.87 4.29 10.01
C ARG A 59 -36.90 3.14 11.00
N LYS A 60 -37.75 3.23 12.04
CA LYS A 60 -37.88 2.17 13.04
C LYS A 60 -38.81 1.10 12.53
N TRP A 61 -40.03 1.46 12.14
CA TRP A 61 -41.09 0.53 11.76
C TRP A 61 -41.70 0.87 10.39
N PRO A 62 -40.91 0.81 9.29
CA PRO A 62 -41.34 1.26 7.97
C PRO A 62 -42.60 0.56 7.45
N GLU A 63 -42.73 -0.73 7.72
CA GLU A 63 -43.85 -1.56 7.27
C GLU A 63 -45.17 -1.16 7.96
N TRP A 64 -45.13 -1.00 9.28
CA TRP A 64 -46.28 -0.52 10.06
C TRP A 64 -46.66 0.92 9.69
N MET A 65 -45.67 1.77 9.43
CA MET A 65 -45.93 3.15 9.01
C MET A 65 -46.54 3.22 7.60
N LEU A 66 -46.18 2.29 6.69
CA LEU A 66 -46.87 2.16 5.40
C LEU A 66 -48.34 1.77 5.57
N LEU A 67 -48.62 0.76 6.40
CA LEU A 67 -50.00 0.32 6.68
C LEU A 67 -50.82 1.44 7.34
N LEU A 68 -50.23 2.16 8.30
CA LEU A 68 -50.84 3.33 8.92
C LEU A 68 -51.14 4.41 7.87
N THR A 69 -50.22 4.66 6.95
CA THR A 69 -50.41 5.63 5.86
C THR A 69 -51.58 5.26 4.95
N ILE A 70 -51.72 3.98 4.61
CA ILE A 70 -52.85 3.48 3.81
C ILE A 70 -54.17 3.67 4.59
N ALA A 71 -54.19 3.32 5.89
CA ALA A 71 -55.37 3.52 6.73
C ALA A 71 -55.78 5.00 6.83
N LEU A 72 -54.81 5.90 7.02
CA LEU A 72 -55.06 7.34 7.07
C LEU A 72 -55.58 7.89 5.73
N GLY A 73 -55.09 7.39 4.60
CA GLY A 73 -55.61 7.73 3.27
C GLY A 73 -57.07 7.30 3.08
N ILE A 74 -57.44 6.11 3.57
CA ILE A 74 -58.83 5.64 3.55
C ILE A 74 -59.72 6.54 4.42
N VAL A 75 -59.26 6.92 5.62
CA VAL A 75 -59.97 7.85 6.51
C VAL A 75 -60.17 9.20 5.82
N GLN A 76 -59.16 9.73 5.12
CA GLN A 76 -59.30 10.98 4.37
C GLN A 76 -60.39 10.89 3.30
N LEU A 77 -60.45 9.78 2.54
CA LEU A 77 -61.49 9.57 1.52
C LEU A 77 -62.89 9.43 2.13
N ALA A 78 -63.01 8.75 3.27
CA ALA A 78 -64.27 8.48 3.95
C ALA A 78 -64.88 9.73 4.63
N PHE A 79 -64.04 10.54 5.28
CA PHE A 79 -64.48 11.73 6.04
C PHE A 79 -64.37 13.05 5.28
N ASP A 80 -64.12 12.96 3.98
CA ASP A 80 -64.04 14.11 3.07
C ASP A 80 -62.90 15.10 3.38
N ILE A 81 -61.77 14.59 3.85
CA ILE A 81 -60.61 15.41 4.18
C ILE A 81 -59.73 15.51 2.94
N GLN A 82 -59.66 16.70 2.35
CA GLN A 82 -58.84 16.95 1.17
C GLN A 82 -57.33 16.79 1.45
N ALA A 83 -56.58 16.48 0.39
CA ALA A 83 -55.15 16.40 0.45
C ALA A 83 -54.52 17.76 0.78
N ASN A 84 -53.73 17.82 1.84
CA ASN A 84 -52.92 18.96 2.27
C ASN A 84 -51.42 18.61 2.34
N LEU A 85 -50.58 19.56 2.76
CA LEU A 85 -49.12 19.39 2.88
C LEU A 85 -48.70 18.21 3.77
N GLY A 86 -49.51 17.77 4.74
CA GLY A 86 -49.21 16.58 5.54
C GLY A 86 -49.03 15.31 4.69
N ASN A 87 -49.67 15.24 3.51
CA ASN A 87 -49.58 14.09 2.61
C ASN A 87 -48.20 13.91 1.96
N PHE A 88 -47.29 14.89 2.09
CA PHE A 88 -45.87 14.66 1.77
C PHE A 88 -45.27 13.49 2.57
N ALA A 89 -45.82 13.16 3.75
CA ALA A 89 -45.46 11.95 4.50
C ALA A 89 -45.59 10.65 3.69
N ILE A 90 -46.57 10.60 2.78
CA ILE A 90 -46.82 9.43 1.90
C ILE A 90 -45.65 9.23 0.92
N LEU A 91 -45.14 10.31 0.32
CA LEU A 91 -43.96 10.24 -0.56
C LEU A 91 -42.74 9.74 0.21
N VAL A 92 -42.54 10.26 1.42
CA VAL A 92 -41.42 9.91 2.29
C VAL A 92 -41.45 8.43 2.67
N ILE A 93 -42.61 7.88 3.06
CA ILE A 93 -42.71 6.47 3.46
C ILE A 93 -42.58 5.53 2.25
N ILE A 94 -43.13 5.89 1.08
CA ILE A 94 -42.96 5.12 -0.16
C ILE A 94 -41.48 5.00 -0.52
N TYR A 95 -40.75 6.13 -0.52
CA TYR A 95 -39.30 6.14 -0.72
C TYR A 95 -38.59 5.24 0.30
N THR A 96 -38.94 5.38 1.58
CA THR A 96 -38.30 4.65 2.68
C THR A 96 -38.44 3.14 2.50
N VAL A 97 -39.65 2.66 2.25
CA VAL A 97 -39.95 1.24 2.06
C VAL A 97 -39.36 0.71 0.76
N ALA A 98 -39.39 1.48 -0.33
CA ALA A 98 -38.76 1.10 -1.59
C ALA A 98 -37.24 0.97 -1.48
N SER A 99 -36.61 1.81 -0.65
CA SER A 99 -35.17 1.73 -0.34
C SER A 99 -34.79 0.60 0.63
N GLY A 100 -35.79 -0.04 1.24
CA GLY A 100 -35.63 -1.13 2.21
C GLY A 100 -35.50 -2.52 1.59
N THR A 101 -35.22 -3.52 2.42
CA THR A 101 -35.02 -4.90 1.98
C THR A 101 -36.35 -5.65 1.75
N THR A 102 -37.41 -5.28 2.44
CA THR A 102 -38.70 -5.98 2.42
C THR A 102 -39.49 -5.78 1.12
N ARG A 103 -39.63 -6.87 0.34
CA ARG A 103 -40.18 -6.83 -1.03
C ARG A 103 -41.69 -6.63 -1.09
N TRP A 104 -42.45 -7.24 -0.17
CA TRP A 104 -43.92 -7.10 -0.16
C TRP A 104 -44.32 -5.64 0.07
N ALA A 105 -43.64 -4.97 1.00
CA ALA A 105 -43.91 -3.59 1.35
C ALA A 105 -43.56 -2.63 0.19
N SER A 106 -42.45 -2.87 -0.52
CA SER A 106 -42.09 -2.09 -1.72
C SER A 106 -43.11 -2.25 -2.85
N ARG A 107 -43.61 -3.47 -3.09
CA ARG A 107 -44.66 -3.71 -4.10
C ARG A 107 -46.01 -3.08 -3.70
N LEU A 108 -46.37 -3.18 -2.42
CA LEU A 108 -47.56 -2.54 -1.87
C LEU A 108 -47.47 -1.01 -2.01
N ALA A 109 -46.31 -0.43 -1.73
CA ALA A 109 -46.06 1.00 -1.90
C ALA A 109 -46.19 1.44 -3.37
N LEU A 110 -45.73 0.63 -4.34
CA LEU A 110 -45.91 0.91 -5.77
C LEU A 110 -47.39 0.85 -6.18
N ALA A 111 -48.11 -0.17 -5.74
CA ALA A 111 -49.55 -0.28 -5.99
C ALA A 111 -50.30 0.92 -5.40
N GLY A 112 -49.99 1.29 -4.15
CA GLY A 112 -50.53 2.48 -3.49
C GLY A 112 -50.17 3.78 -4.21
N ALA A 113 -48.95 3.91 -4.74
CA ALA A 113 -48.49 5.07 -5.50
C ALA A 113 -49.32 5.32 -6.77
N LEU A 114 -49.87 4.26 -7.39
CA LEU A 114 -50.71 4.35 -8.58
C LEU A 114 -52.21 4.51 -8.23
N VAL A 115 -52.67 3.79 -7.20
CA VAL A 115 -54.10 3.72 -6.83
C VAL A 115 -54.55 4.89 -5.94
N ALA A 116 -53.72 5.35 -5.00
CA ALA A 116 -54.16 6.39 -4.06
C ALA A 116 -54.40 7.76 -4.72
N PRO A 117 -53.50 8.27 -5.60
CA PRO A 117 -53.74 9.55 -6.28
C PRO A 117 -54.93 9.49 -7.23
N THR A 118 -55.12 8.37 -7.95
CA THR A 118 -56.27 8.19 -8.86
C THR A 118 -57.60 8.20 -8.10
N LEU A 119 -57.70 7.50 -6.97
CA LEU A 119 -58.89 7.53 -6.11
C LEU A 119 -59.14 8.92 -5.51
N ALA A 120 -58.09 9.61 -5.06
CA ALA A 120 -58.22 10.96 -4.50
C ALA A 120 -58.73 11.96 -5.54
N ILE A 121 -58.22 11.91 -6.77
CA ILE A 121 -58.66 12.79 -7.87
C ILE A 121 -60.09 12.48 -8.26
N TRP A 122 -60.45 11.20 -8.36
CA TRP A 122 -61.83 10.80 -8.62
C TRP A 122 -62.79 11.32 -7.55
N ARG A 123 -62.45 11.15 -6.27
CA ARG A 123 -63.28 11.54 -5.13
C ARG A 123 -63.43 13.06 -4.94
N PHE A 124 -62.36 13.83 -5.14
CA PHE A 124 -62.32 15.24 -4.78
C PHE A 124 -62.39 16.21 -5.95
N HIS A 125 -62.05 15.77 -7.18
CA HIS A 125 -62.13 16.61 -8.38
C HIS A 125 -63.25 16.14 -9.30
N ILE A 126 -63.26 14.87 -9.71
CA ILE A 126 -64.22 14.38 -10.73
C ILE A 126 -65.65 14.37 -10.18
N ALA A 127 -65.85 13.79 -8.99
CA ALA A 127 -67.18 13.71 -8.39
C ALA A 127 -67.79 15.08 -8.03
N ARG A 128 -67.03 16.18 -8.16
CA ARG A 128 -67.41 17.52 -7.72
C ARG A 128 -67.36 18.58 -8.81
N THR A 129 -66.83 18.28 -9.99
CA THR A 129 -66.54 19.30 -11.01
C THR A 129 -66.75 18.73 -12.40
N GLU A 130 -67.47 19.46 -13.26
CA GLU A 130 -67.66 19.10 -14.68
C GLU A 130 -66.39 19.45 -15.50
N GLN A 131 -65.33 18.66 -15.33
CA GLN A 131 -64.07 18.86 -16.05
C GLN A 131 -64.04 18.05 -17.36
N PRO A 132 -63.46 18.58 -18.44
CA PRO A 132 -63.21 17.80 -19.65
C PRO A 132 -62.21 16.67 -19.38
N VAL A 133 -62.34 15.56 -20.13
CA VAL A 133 -61.55 14.32 -19.96
C VAL A 133 -60.03 14.58 -20.01
N TRP A 134 -59.58 15.56 -20.80
CA TRP A 134 -58.15 15.92 -20.86
C TRP A 134 -57.61 16.53 -19.56
N GLY A 135 -58.40 17.35 -18.88
CA GLY A 135 -58.03 17.91 -17.56
C GLY A 135 -57.89 16.80 -16.51
N LEU A 136 -58.78 15.80 -16.57
CA LEU A 136 -58.70 14.61 -15.72
C LEU A 136 -57.38 13.86 -15.91
N VAL A 137 -57.03 13.51 -17.15
CA VAL A 137 -55.79 12.78 -17.44
C VAL A 137 -54.59 13.60 -16.96
N PHE A 138 -54.58 14.91 -17.21
CA PHE A 138 -53.51 15.80 -16.81
C PHE A 138 -53.29 15.81 -15.28
N PHE A 139 -54.33 16.06 -14.48
CA PHE A 139 -54.18 16.07 -13.01
C PHE A 139 -53.82 14.69 -12.46
N THR A 140 -54.38 13.63 -13.03
CA THR A 140 -54.06 12.26 -12.64
C THR A 140 -52.59 11.95 -12.81
N VAL A 141 -52.04 12.28 -13.98
CA VAL A 141 -50.60 12.11 -14.23
C VAL A 141 -49.78 13.02 -13.31
N LEU A 142 -50.12 14.31 -13.24
CA LEU A 142 -49.38 15.31 -12.48
C LEU A 142 -49.22 14.93 -11.00
N PHE A 143 -50.28 14.43 -10.36
CA PHE A 143 -50.24 14.03 -8.96
C PHE A 143 -49.73 12.61 -8.74
N THR A 144 -49.78 11.72 -9.74
CA THR A 144 -49.26 10.34 -9.59
C THR A 144 -47.72 10.29 -9.75
N VAL A 145 -47.17 11.11 -10.66
CA VAL A 145 -45.74 11.10 -11.01
C VAL A 145 -44.81 11.25 -9.78
N PRO A 146 -45.05 12.17 -8.83
CA PRO A 146 -44.20 12.29 -7.64
C PRO A 146 -44.13 11.03 -6.79
N PHE A 147 -45.23 10.27 -6.64
CA PHE A 147 -45.26 9.04 -5.85
C PHE A 147 -44.50 7.91 -6.54
N VAL A 148 -44.68 7.77 -7.85
CA VAL A 148 -43.91 6.81 -8.64
C VAL A 148 -42.43 7.18 -8.61
N LEU A 149 -42.09 8.46 -8.75
CA LEU A 149 -40.71 8.93 -8.69
C LEU A 149 -40.07 8.66 -7.33
N ALA A 150 -40.79 8.90 -6.22
CA ALA A 150 -40.34 8.57 -4.87
C ALA A 150 -40.03 7.06 -4.73
N TRP A 151 -40.88 6.20 -5.30
CA TRP A 151 -40.65 4.76 -5.34
C TRP A 151 -39.42 4.39 -6.17
N VAL A 152 -39.30 4.93 -7.39
CA VAL A 152 -38.17 4.68 -8.31
C VAL A 152 -36.85 5.12 -7.68
N LEU A 153 -36.81 6.29 -7.03
CA LEU A 153 -35.63 6.76 -6.30
C LEU A 153 -35.27 5.84 -5.14
N GLY A 154 -36.26 5.34 -4.40
CA GLY A 154 -36.04 4.38 -3.32
C GLY A 154 -35.44 3.07 -3.83
N ASP A 155 -36.06 2.46 -4.85
CA ASP A 155 -35.57 1.20 -5.43
C ASP A 155 -34.23 1.36 -6.13
N SER A 156 -33.98 2.49 -6.81
CA SER A 156 -32.67 2.82 -7.41
C SER A 156 -31.57 2.91 -6.35
N VAL A 157 -31.83 3.58 -5.22
CA VAL A 157 -30.89 3.65 -4.09
C VAL A 157 -30.60 2.26 -3.54
N ARG A 158 -31.63 1.40 -3.42
CA ARG A 158 -31.42 0.03 -2.97
C ARG A 158 -30.56 -0.78 -3.94
N THR A 159 -30.89 -0.73 -5.23
CA THR A 159 -30.15 -1.43 -6.28
C THR A 159 -28.69 -0.97 -6.31
N ARG A 160 -28.46 0.33 -6.18
CA ARG A 160 -27.12 0.91 -6.08
C ARG A 160 -26.36 0.42 -4.84
N ARG A 161 -27.00 0.36 -3.66
CA ARG A 161 -26.37 -0.20 -2.45
C ARG A 161 -26.01 -1.66 -2.62
N ALA A 162 -26.90 -2.47 -3.21
CA ALA A 162 -26.63 -3.88 -3.48
C ALA A 162 -25.47 -4.07 -4.47
N TYR A 163 -25.43 -3.25 -5.52
CA TYR A 163 -24.34 -3.26 -6.50
C TYR A 163 -22.99 -2.89 -5.87
N TRP A 164 -22.93 -1.85 -5.03
CA TRP A 164 -21.71 -1.46 -4.32
C TRP A 164 -21.22 -2.56 -3.38
N ALA A 165 -22.12 -3.19 -2.62
CA ALA A 165 -21.75 -4.30 -1.75
C ALA A 165 -21.14 -5.48 -2.54
N GLN A 166 -21.70 -5.80 -3.71
CA GLN A 166 -21.14 -6.82 -4.61
C GLN A 166 -19.79 -6.42 -5.18
N LEU A 167 -19.58 -5.14 -5.50
CA LEU A 167 -18.32 -4.65 -6.04
C LEU A 167 -17.21 -4.69 -4.97
N GLU A 168 -17.54 -4.31 -3.73
CA GLU A 168 -16.63 -4.37 -2.59
C GLU A 168 -16.22 -5.81 -2.28
N GLU A 169 -17.17 -6.75 -2.29
CA GLU A 169 -16.89 -8.18 -2.12
C GLU A 169 -15.99 -8.72 -3.24
N LYS A 170 -16.25 -8.34 -4.50
CA LYS A 170 -15.39 -8.73 -5.64
C LYS A 170 -13.99 -8.14 -5.53
N ALA A 171 -13.86 -6.87 -5.13
CA ALA A 171 -12.56 -6.23 -4.94
C ALA A 171 -11.73 -6.93 -3.86
N ALA A 172 -12.35 -7.23 -2.71
CA ALA A 172 -11.69 -7.96 -1.63
C ALA A 172 -11.24 -9.37 -2.06
N ARG A 173 -12.04 -10.08 -2.87
CA ARG A 173 -11.67 -11.39 -3.43
C ARG A 173 -10.47 -11.29 -4.38
N LEU A 174 -10.48 -10.32 -5.30
CA LEU A 174 -9.38 -10.11 -6.25
C LEU A 174 -8.08 -9.72 -5.55
N GLU A 175 -8.14 -8.93 -4.49
CA GLU A 175 -6.97 -8.57 -3.68
C GLU A 175 -6.35 -9.81 -3.04
N LYS A 176 -7.18 -10.68 -2.44
CA LYS A 176 -6.72 -11.94 -1.84
C LYS A 176 -6.16 -12.91 -2.88
N GLU A 177 -6.77 -13.01 -4.06
CA GLU A 177 -6.26 -13.81 -5.17
C GLU A 177 -4.91 -13.29 -5.66
N ARG A 178 -4.76 -11.98 -5.83
CA ARG A 178 -3.49 -11.36 -6.22
C ARG A 178 -2.38 -11.63 -5.22
N GLU A 179 -2.67 -11.52 -3.93
CA GLU A 179 -1.69 -11.83 -2.87
C GLU A 179 -1.26 -13.30 -2.92
N THR A 180 -2.22 -14.21 -3.09
CA THR A 180 -1.96 -15.64 -3.21
C THR A 180 -1.11 -15.96 -4.44
N GLN A 181 -1.45 -15.39 -5.60
CA GLN A 181 -0.68 -15.55 -6.84
C GLN A 181 0.75 -15.00 -6.69
N SER A 182 0.92 -13.84 -6.05
CA SER A 182 2.25 -13.29 -5.77
C SER A 182 3.09 -14.22 -4.90
N ARG A 183 2.50 -14.81 -3.86
CA ARG A 183 3.19 -15.78 -2.99
C ARG A 183 3.57 -17.06 -3.74
N ILE A 184 2.66 -17.58 -4.56
CA ILE A 184 2.93 -18.75 -5.41
C ILE A 184 4.06 -18.44 -6.40
N ALA A 185 4.06 -17.27 -7.05
CA ALA A 185 5.10 -16.87 -7.98
C ALA A 185 6.48 -16.78 -7.31
N VAL A 186 6.57 -16.15 -6.13
CA VAL A 186 7.82 -16.07 -5.35
C VAL A 186 8.30 -17.47 -4.92
N ALA A 187 7.39 -18.35 -4.49
CA ALA A 187 7.75 -19.73 -4.13
C ALA A 187 8.24 -20.54 -5.34
N ALA A 188 7.58 -20.40 -6.49
CA ALA A 188 7.98 -21.04 -7.74
C ALA A 188 9.35 -20.54 -8.23
N GLU A 189 9.61 -19.25 -8.09
CA GLU A 189 10.90 -18.63 -8.38
C GLU A 189 12.01 -19.21 -7.50
N ARG A 190 11.80 -19.22 -6.18
CA ARG A 190 12.74 -19.81 -5.22
C ARG A 190 13.02 -21.29 -5.52
N ALA A 191 11.98 -22.06 -5.87
CA ALA A 191 12.12 -23.47 -6.24
C ALA A 191 12.85 -23.68 -7.59
N ARG A 192 12.78 -22.72 -8.52
CA ARG A 192 13.57 -22.75 -9.76
C ARG A 192 15.04 -22.48 -9.46
N ILE A 193 15.34 -21.43 -8.70
CA ILE A 193 16.70 -21.07 -8.28
C ILE A 193 17.36 -22.22 -7.53
N ALA A 194 16.65 -22.86 -6.59
CA ALA A 194 17.18 -23.99 -5.84
C ALA A 194 17.55 -25.18 -6.75
N ARG A 195 16.77 -25.45 -7.81
CA ARG A 195 17.08 -26.49 -8.78
C ARG A 195 18.29 -26.13 -9.64
N GLU A 196 18.35 -24.91 -10.16
CA GLU A 196 19.50 -24.43 -10.93
C GLU A 196 20.80 -24.50 -10.10
N LEU A 197 20.74 -24.11 -8.82
CA LEU A 197 21.87 -24.27 -7.89
C LEU A 197 22.25 -25.74 -7.69
N HIS A 198 21.26 -26.62 -7.49
CA HIS A 198 21.50 -28.06 -7.32
C HIS A 198 22.15 -28.68 -8.57
N ASP A 199 21.69 -28.31 -9.76
CA ASP A 199 22.21 -28.84 -11.02
C ASP A 199 23.67 -28.41 -11.25
N VAL A 200 24.02 -27.14 -10.97
CA VAL A 200 25.40 -26.64 -11.04
C VAL A 200 26.30 -27.40 -10.04
N VAL A 201 25.84 -27.60 -8.81
CA VAL A 201 26.63 -28.31 -7.78
C VAL A 201 26.81 -29.78 -8.16
N ALA A 202 25.72 -30.48 -8.51
CA ALA A 202 25.74 -31.90 -8.84
C ALA A 202 26.67 -32.17 -10.03
N HIS A 203 26.58 -31.36 -11.09
CA HIS A 203 27.43 -31.51 -12.27
C HIS A 203 28.92 -31.35 -11.95
N ASN A 204 29.28 -30.26 -11.24
CA ASN A 204 30.68 -29.99 -10.89
C ASN A 204 31.25 -31.07 -9.95
N VAL A 205 30.47 -31.53 -8.97
CA VAL A 205 30.89 -32.62 -8.08
C VAL A 205 31.10 -33.92 -8.85
N SER A 206 30.21 -34.27 -9.79
CA SER A 206 30.42 -35.47 -10.64
C SER A 206 31.69 -35.38 -11.47
N VAL A 207 32.02 -34.22 -12.05
CA VAL A 207 33.28 -34.02 -12.79
C VAL A 207 34.49 -34.19 -11.87
N MET A 208 34.46 -33.59 -10.67
CA MET A 208 35.56 -33.73 -9.70
C MET A 208 35.76 -35.19 -9.26
N VAL A 209 34.67 -35.95 -9.05
CA VAL A 209 34.75 -37.39 -8.69
C VAL A 209 35.41 -38.18 -9.81
N VAL A 210 34.98 -38.00 -11.07
CA VAL A 210 35.57 -38.70 -12.22
C VAL A 210 37.05 -38.35 -12.39
N GLN A 211 37.42 -37.08 -12.21
CA GLN A 211 38.82 -36.65 -12.27
C GLN A 211 39.65 -37.21 -11.11
N ALA A 212 39.08 -37.32 -9.91
CA ALA A 212 39.75 -37.91 -8.75
C ALA A 212 40.01 -39.41 -8.94
N ASP A 213 39.02 -40.14 -9.45
CA ASP A 213 39.17 -41.56 -9.79
C ASP A 213 40.24 -41.76 -10.87
N GLY A 214 40.27 -40.90 -11.90
CA GLY A 214 41.30 -40.92 -12.94
C GLY A 214 42.70 -40.61 -12.39
N ALA A 215 42.83 -39.63 -11.49
CA ALA A 215 44.08 -39.31 -10.83
C ALA A 215 44.61 -40.47 -9.98
N ALA A 216 43.73 -41.14 -9.24
CA ALA A 216 44.07 -42.31 -8.43
C ALA A 216 44.53 -43.49 -9.30
N TYR A 217 43.92 -43.70 -10.47
CA TYR A 217 44.26 -44.79 -11.38
C TYR A 217 45.68 -44.66 -11.97
N VAL A 218 46.13 -43.44 -12.28
CA VAL A 218 47.43 -43.19 -12.95
C VAL A 218 48.54 -42.75 -11.99
N LEU A 219 48.27 -42.69 -10.69
CA LEU A 219 49.17 -42.07 -9.70
C LEU A 219 50.59 -42.64 -9.72
N ASP A 220 50.73 -43.96 -9.78
CA ASP A 220 52.03 -44.63 -9.76
C ASP A 220 52.67 -44.72 -11.16
N ALA A 221 51.86 -44.76 -12.22
CA ALA A 221 52.32 -44.97 -13.59
C ALA A 221 52.69 -43.66 -14.33
N ALA A 222 51.99 -42.56 -14.02
CA ALA A 222 52.15 -41.27 -14.67
C ALA A 222 51.86 -40.11 -13.67
N PRO A 223 52.78 -39.84 -12.72
CA PRO A 223 52.57 -38.86 -11.66
C PRO A 223 52.30 -37.43 -12.17
N ASP A 224 52.87 -37.05 -13.32
CA ASP A 224 52.60 -35.75 -13.94
C ASP A 224 51.14 -35.61 -14.40
N GLN A 225 50.51 -36.69 -14.88
CA GLN A 225 49.09 -36.69 -15.27
C GLN A 225 48.18 -36.65 -14.04
N ALA A 226 48.54 -37.36 -12.96
CA ALA A 226 47.83 -37.27 -11.69
C ALA A 226 47.87 -35.83 -11.11
N ARG A 227 49.00 -35.13 -11.25
CA ARG A 227 49.14 -33.73 -10.84
C ARG A 227 48.21 -32.80 -11.63
N GLN A 228 48.13 -32.96 -12.95
CA GLN A 228 47.22 -32.20 -13.81
C GLN A 228 45.74 -32.43 -13.44
N ALA A 229 45.37 -33.68 -13.14
CA ALA A 229 44.00 -34.00 -12.70
C ALA A 229 43.65 -33.33 -11.36
N LEU A 230 44.58 -33.30 -10.40
CA LEU A 230 44.39 -32.59 -9.12
C LEU A 230 44.25 -31.06 -9.30
N GLU A 231 45.01 -30.46 -10.23
CA GLU A 231 44.86 -29.05 -10.58
C GLU A 231 43.50 -28.77 -11.23
N ALA A 232 43.02 -29.65 -12.11
CA ALA A 232 41.70 -29.56 -12.72
C ALA A 232 40.55 -29.66 -11.70
N ILE A 233 40.67 -30.53 -10.70
CA ILE A 233 39.70 -30.64 -9.59
C ILE A 233 39.64 -29.31 -8.82
N SER A 234 40.80 -28.76 -8.46
CA SER A 234 40.90 -27.47 -7.74
C SER A 234 40.32 -26.31 -8.55
N GLY A 235 40.59 -26.28 -9.87
CA GLY A 235 40.01 -25.32 -10.80
C GLY A 235 38.48 -25.40 -10.87
N THR A 236 37.95 -26.62 -11.05
CA THR A 236 36.50 -26.90 -11.11
C THR A 236 35.82 -26.49 -9.80
N GLY A 237 36.42 -26.78 -8.64
CA GLY A 237 35.88 -26.40 -7.34
C GLY A 237 35.82 -24.88 -7.13
N ARG A 238 36.86 -24.16 -7.54
CA ARG A 238 36.89 -22.69 -7.50
C ARG A 238 35.85 -22.07 -8.43
N GLN A 239 35.69 -22.63 -9.64
CA GLN A 239 34.70 -22.18 -10.61
C GLN A 239 33.26 -22.39 -10.11
N ALA A 240 32.94 -23.57 -9.58
CA ALA A 240 31.63 -23.88 -9.02
C ALA A 240 31.26 -22.96 -7.84
N LEU A 241 32.22 -22.67 -6.95
CA LEU A 241 32.04 -21.71 -5.86
C LEU A 241 31.81 -20.27 -6.35
N ALA A 242 32.47 -19.87 -7.44
CA ALA A 242 32.28 -18.55 -8.05
C ALA A 242 30.90 -18.42 -8.72
N GLU A 243 30.44 -19.45 -9.43
CA GLU A 243 29.10 -19.50 -10.03
C GLU A 243 27.99 -19.46 -8.97
N MET A 244 28.11 -20.26 -7.90
CA MET A 244 27.17 -20.21 -6.78
C MET A 244 27.12 -18.82 -6.11
N ARG A 245 28.28 -18.19 -5.88
CA ARG A 245 28.34 -16.85 -5.30
C ARG A 245 27.73 -15.79 -6.20
N ARG A 246 27.85 -15.91 -7.53
CA ARG A 246 27.17 -15.01 -8.48
C ARG A 246 25.66 -15.18 -8.41
N LEU A 247 25.15 -16.43 -8.45
CA LEU A 247 23.71 -16.71 -8.38
C LEU A 247 23.09 -16.24 -7.05
N LEU A 248 23.78 -16.46 -5.91
CA LEU A 248 23.33 -16.00 -4.59
C LEU A 248 23.53 -14.49 -4.36
N GLY A 249 24.57 -13.89 -4.94
CA GLY A 249 24.87 -12.46 -4.82
C GLY A 249 23.80 -11.58 -5.50
N VAL A 250 23.27 -12.03 -6.64
CA VAL A 250 22.17 -11.34 -7.34
C VAL A 250 20.89 -11.35 -6.50
N LEU A 251 20.65 -12.38 -5.69
CA LEU A 251 19.46 -12.46 -4.82
C LEU A 251 19.57 -11.59 -3.55
N ARG A 252 20.78 -11.42 -3.02
CA ARG A 252 21.02 -10.63 -1.80
C ARG A 252 20.98 -9.11 -2.01
N THR A 253 20.93 -8.66 -3.26
CA THR A 253 20.87 -7.23 -3.59
C THR A 253 19.41 -6.70 -3.61
N GLY A 254 18.41 -7.59 -3.54
CA GLY A 254 16.98 -7.24 -3.56
C GLY A 254 16.21 -7.38 -2.23
N GLU A 255 16.75 -8.11 -1.25
CA GLU A 255 16.13 -8.28 0.06
C GLU A 255 16.86 -7.41 1.10
N LYS A 256 16.18 -6.37 1.64
CA LYS A 256 16.54 -5.86 2.97
C LYS A 256 16.47 -7.06 3.92
N PRO A 257 17.55 -7.43 4.63
CA PRO A 257 17.56 -8.67 5.38
C PRO A 257 16.69 -8.54 6.63
N GLU A 258 15.46 -9.04 6.56
CA GLU A 258 14.74 -9.49 7.74
C GLU A 258 15.14 -10.96 7.99
N GLY A 259 15.89 -11.23 9.06
CA GLY A 259 15.98 -12.58 9.64
C GLY A 259 17.30 -13.35 9.55
N GLY A 260 18.47 -12.71 9.43
CA GLY A 260 19.77 -13.36 9.69
C GLY A 260 20.34 -12.92 11.03
N GLU A 261 20.85 -13.87 11.83
CA GLU A 261 21.55 -13.64 13.11
C GLU A 261 22.34 -12.32 13.12
N TYR A 262 22.05 -11.49 14.12
CA TYR A 262 22.62 -10.16 14.30
C TYR A 262 24.10 -10.29 14.69
N VAL A 263 24.97 -10.60 13.73
CA VAL A 263 26.39 -10.29 13.86
C VAL A 263 26.47 -8.77 13.79
N PRO A 264 26.84 -8.06 14.87
CA PRO A 264 26.93 -6.61 14.84
C PRO A 264 27.83 -6.19 13.68
N GLN A 265 27.33 -5.25 12.86
CA GLN A 265 28.08 -4.75 11.71
C GLN A 265 29.44 -4.23 12.17
N PRO A 266 30.52 -4.49 11.42
CA PRO A 266 31.86 -4.14 11.84
C PRO A 266 32.03 -2.62 11.93
N GLY A 267 32.59 -2.16 13.05
CA GLY A 267 32.85 -0.74 13.33
C GLY A 267 34.33 -0.37 13.25
N VAL A 268 34.64 0.90 13.50
CA VAL A 268 36.04 1.41 13.47
C VAL A 268 36.94 0.76 14.51
N GLU A 269 36.38 0.26 15.61
CA GLU A 269 37.13 -0.46 16.65
C GLU A 269 37.77 -1.75 16.12
N GLN A 270 37.16 -2.36 15.10
CA GLN A 270 37.63 -3.61 14.48
C GLN A 270 38.66 -3.36 13.36
N LEU A 271 39.02 -2.10 13.09
CA LEU A 271 40.08 -1.77 12.14
C LEU A 271 41.45 -2.25 12.60
N ALA A 272 41.70 -2.26 13.91
CA ALA A 272 42.95 -2.78 14.47
C ALA A 272 43.12 -4.28 14.13
N ASP A 273 42.08 -5.08 14.36
CA ASP A 273 42.07 -6.51 14.04
C ASP A 273 42.22 -6.77 12.54
N LEU A 274 41.54 -5.98 11.70
CA LEU A 274 41.67 -6.06 10.24
C LEU A 274 43.12 -5.78 9.80
N ILE A 275 43.75 -4.76 10.37
CA ILE A 275 45.12 -4.38 10.04
C ILE A 275 46.11 -5.45 10.49
N ASP A 276 45.91 -6.05 11.66
CA ASP A 276 46.77 -7.12 12.15
C ASP A 276 46.64 -8.39 11.32
N GLN A 277 45.44 -8.72 10.83
CA GLN A 277 45.24 -9.80 9.85
C GLN A 277 46.00 -9.54 8.54
N VAL A 278 45.96 -8.29 8.05
CA VAL A 278 46.65 -7.89 6.83
C VAL A 278 48.18 -7.91 7.00
N ARG A 279 48.69 -7.48 8.17
CA ARG A 279 50.10 -7.60 8.54
C ARG A 279 50.55 -9.05 8.60
N GLY A 280 49.75 -9.93 9.23
CA GLY A 280 50.00 -11.37 9.27
C GLY A 280 50.02 -12.04 7.89
N ALA A 281 49.33 -11.44 6.91
CA ALA A 281 49.34 -11.87 5.51
C ALA A 281 50.50 -11.29 4.69
N GLY A 282 51.45 -10.59 5.32
CA GLY A 282 52.69 -10.14 4.69
C GLY A 282 52.67 -8.73 4.11
N LEU A 283 51.62 -7.93 4.32
CA LEU A 283 51.58 -6.52 3.92
C LEU A 283 51.93 -5.61 5.12
N PRO A 284 53.07 -4.90 5.14
CA PRO A 284 53.38 -3.94 6.19
C PRO A 284 52.37 -2.79 6.18
N VAL A 285 51.73 -2.53 7.32
CA VAL A 285 50.77 -1.43 7.48
C VAL A 285 51.14 -0.55 8.67
N ASP A 286 51.37 0.74 8.47
CA ASP A 286 51.43 1.75 9.54
C ASP A 286 50.01 2.24 9.84
N PHE A 287 49.52 2.04 11.07
CA PHE A 287 48.18 2.48 11.48
C PHE A 287 48.26 3.53 12.58
N ARG A 288 47.66 4.69 12.33
CA ARG A 288 47.66 5.81 13.28
C ARG A 288 46.26 6.34 13.52
N VAL A 289 45.91 6.49 14.79
CA VAL A 289 44.72 7.21 15.24
C VAL A 289 45.15 8.57 15.78
N VAL A 290 44.50 9.64 15.32
CA VAL A 290 44.80 11.03 15.69
C VAL A 290 43.53 11.67 16.25
N GLY A 291 43.65 12.38 17.36
CA GLY A 291 42.49 12.92 18.10
C GLY A 291 41.93 11.93 19.12
N GLU A 292 40.96 12.36 19.92
CA GLU A 292 40.31 11.50 20.90
C GLU A 292 39.20 10.65 20.25
N PRO A 293 39.23 9.32 20.39
CA PRO A 293 38.15 8.46 19.93
C PRO A 293 36.81 8.85 20.54
N ARG A 294 35.78 8.92 19.70
CA ARG A 294 34.42 9.29 20.09
C ARG A 294 33.41 8.36 19.43
N SER A 295 32.21 8.26 20.01
CA SER A 295 31.12 7.49 19.42
C SER A 295 30.74 8.07 18.06
N LEU A 296 30.73 7.22 17.05
CA LEU A 296 30.40 7.55 15.67
C LEU A 296 29.02 7.00 15.31
N PRO A 297 28.29 7.62 14.36
CA PRO A 297 27.11 6.99 13.78
C PRO A 297 27.49 5.64 13.13
N SER A 298 26.69 4.60 13.34
CA SER A 298 26.97 3.24 12.83
C SER A 298 27.19 3.18 11.31
N SER A 299 26.54 4.05 10.55
CA SER A 299 26.74 4.19 9.10
C SER A 299 28.11 4.73 8.73
N VAL A 300 28.65 5.66 9.51
CA VAL A 300 30.02 6.21 9.37
C VAL A 300 31.04 5.13 9.74
N GLU A 301 30.81 4.40 10.82
CA GLU A 301 31.72 3.33 11.26
C GLU A 301 31.88 2.24 10.21
N LEU A 302 30.75 1.74 9.69
CA LEU A 302 30.74 0.72 8.66
C LEU A 302 31.38 1.24 7.36
N THR A 303 31.11 2.49 7.00
CA THR A 303 31.68 3.09 5.78
C THR A 303 33.20 3.22 5.90
N ALA A 304 33.72 3.71 7.03
CA ALA A 304 35.16 3.77 7.28
C ALA A 304 35.79 2.37 7.25
N TYR A 305 35.19 1.38 7.90
CA TYR A 305 35.66 -0.01 7.90
C TYR A 305 35.77 -0.57 6.47
N ARG A 306 34.73 -0.38 5.65
CA ARG A 306 34.69 -0.90 4.27
C ARG A 306 35.69 -0.19 3.35
N ILE A 307 35.95 1.10 3.55
CA ILE A 307 36.96 1.82 2.77
C ILE A 307 38.34 1.26 3.07
N VAL A 308 38.71 1.09 4.35
CA VAL A 308 40.02 0.53 4.73
C VAL A 308 40.17 -0.91 4.20
N GLN A 309 39.14 -1.73 4.33
CA GLN A 309 39.15 -3.11 3.86
C GLN A 309 39.39 -3.19 2.34
N GLU A 310 38.64 -2.42 1.55
CA GLU A 310 38.77 -2.41 0.10
C GLU A 310 40.13 -1.84 -0.32
N ALA A 311 40.58 -0.76 0.33
CA ALA A 311 41.87 -0.15 0.06
C ALA A 311 43.05 -1.10 0.31
N LEU A 312 43.12 -1.75 1.48
CA LEU A 312 44.18 -2.71 1.79
C LEU A 312 44.14 -3.94 0.87
N THR A 313 42.95 -4.37 0.47
CA THR A 313 42.80 -5.45 -0.53
C THR A 313 43.36 -5.04 -1.88
N ASN A 314 43.12 -3.80 -2.31
CA ASN A 314 43.64 -3.25 -3.54
C ASN A 314 45.15 -3.06 -3.49
N THR A 315 45.71 -2.54 -2.39
CA THR A 315 47.15 -2.44 -2.19
C THR A 315 47.82 -3.80 -2.30
N ARG A 316 47.29 -4.85 -1.67
CA ARG A 316 47.84 -6.20 -1.77
C ARG A 316 47.76 -6.77 -3.20
N LYS A 317 46.68 -6.48 -3.93
CA LYS A 317 46.49 -6.97 -5.30
C LYS A 317 47.36 -6.25 -6.32
N HIS A 318 47.59 -4.95 -6.14
CA HIS A 318 48.12 -4.07 -7.18
C HIS A 318 49.44 -3.39 -6.82
N GLY A 319 49.84 -3.37 -5.55
CA GLY A 319 51.00 -2.61 -5.06
C GLY A 319 52.36 -3.21 -5.43
N GLY A 320 52.43 -4.52 -5.68
CA GLY A 320 53.69 -5.25 -5.93
C GLY A 320 54.22 -5.97 -4.68
N PRO A 321 55.36 -6.67 -4.77
CA PRO A 321 55.85 -7.56 -3.71
C PRO A 321 56.36 -6.84 -2.44
N ASP A 322 56.89 -5.62 -2.57
CA ASP A 322 57.50 -4.85 -1.46
C ASP A 322 56.63 -3.66 -1.02
N VAL A 323 55.34 -3.67 -1.35
CA VAL A 323 54.44 -2.55 -1.03
C VAL A 323 54.15 -2.48 0.46
N GLY A 324 54.18 -1.28 1.03
CA GLY A 324 53.66 -0.91 2.33
C GLY A 324 52.41 -0.03 2.22
N ALA A 325 51.60 -0.04 3.28
CA ALA A 325 50.43 0.81 3.40
C ALA A 325 50.49 1.68 4.66
N THR A 326 49.87 2.84 4.61
CA THR A 326 49.63 3.72 5.76
C THR A 326 48.13 3.99 5.87
N VAL A 327 47.55 3.71 7.03
CA VAL A 327 46.15 4.00 7.36
C VAL A 327 46.14 5.01 8.49
N ARG A 328 45.46 6.15 8.29
CA ARG A 328 45.32 7.19 9.30
C ARG A 328 43.85 7.52 9.51
N LEU A 329 43.41 7.43 10.75
CA LEU A 329 42.08 7.80 11.21
C LEU A 329 42.17 9.04 12.09
N CYS A 330 41.54 10.14 11.70
CA CYS A 330 41.60 11.40 12.42
C CYS A 330 40.20 11.85 12.87
N TYR A 331 40.01 11.88 14.19
CA TYR A 331 38.78 12.37 14.81
C TYR A 331 38.85 13.90 14.94
N LYS A 332 38.02 14.61 14.17
CA LYS A 332 37.83 16.07 14.28
C LYS A 332 36.62 16.40 15.15
N ASP A 333 36.11 17.64 15.13
CA ASP A 333 34.88 18.01 15.85
C ASP A 333 33.61 17.72 15.05
N ALA A 334 33.63 17.91 13.73
CA ALA A 334 32.46 17.73 12.86
C ALA A 334 32.50 16.42 12.06
N ASP A 335 33.70 15.93 11.75
CA ASP A 335 33.91 14.87 10.77
C ASP A 335 34.91 13.82 11.27
N LEU A 336 34.99 12.71 10.53
CA LEU A 336 36.02 11.69 10.62
C LEU A 336 36.80 11.70 9.31
N ASP A 337 38.07 12.04 9.38
CA ASP A 337 38.98 12.00 8.25
C ASP A 337 39.66 10.63 8.20
N LEU A 338 39.56 9.95 7.07
CA LEU A 338 40.21 8.67 6.80
C LEU A 338 41.18 8.83 5.62
N LEU A 339 42.44 8.50 5.84
CA LEU A 339 43.46 8.48 4.80
C LEU A 339 44.07 7.09 4.71
N VAL A 340 44.07 6.51 3.51
CA VAL A 340 44.78 5.27 3.19
C VAL A 340 45.74 5.55 2.04
N GLU A 341 47.02 5.26 2.24
CA GLU A 341 48.06 5.42 1.24
C GLU A 341 48.85 4.13 1.08
N ASP A 342 49.34 3.85 -0.12
CA ASP A 342 50.40 2.88 -0.35
C ASP A 342 51.60 3.53 -1.04
N ASP A 343 52.73 2.83 -1.04
CA ASP A 343 53.97 3.19 -1.73
C ASP A 343 54.27 2.25 -2.91
N GLY A 344 53.23 1.55 -3.40
CA GLY A 344 53.33 0.58 -4.47
C GLY A 344 53.57 1.23 -5.84
N ARG A 345 53.50 0.41 -6.90
CA ARG A 345 53.82 0.90 -8.26
C ARG A 345 52.90 2.03 -8.77
N GLY A 346 51.75 2.27 -8.12
CA GLY A 346 50.75 3.26 -8.53
C GLY A 346 50.14 2.89 -9.89
N ALA A 347 48.82 3.04 -10.06
CA ALA A 347 48.27 2.97 -11.42
C ALA A 347 48.82 4.17 -12.21
N GLN A 348 49.43 3.92 -13.38
CA GLN A 348 49.90 4.98 -14.26
C GLN A 348 48.74 5.95 -14.56
N HIS A 349 49.05 7.24 -14.59
CA HIS A 349 48.08 8.34 -14.72
C HIS A 349 47.14 8.18 -15.94
N GLU A 350 47.55 7.41 -16.94
CA GLU A 350 46.81 7.11 -18.19
C GLU A 350 45.56 6.23 -18.01
N LEU A 351 45.35 5.55 -16.86
CA LEU A 351 44.14 4.75 -16.59
C LEU A 351 43.00 5.53 -15.88
N TYR A 352 43.19 6.81 -15.57
CA TYR A 352 42.23 7.58 -14.75
C TYR A 352 41.26 8.48 -15.54
N GLU A 353 41.63 8.93 -16.74
CA GLU A 353 40.78 9.85 -17.51
C GLU A 353 39.80 9.14 -18.45
N ASP A 354 40.16 7.98 -18.99
CA ASP A 354 39.26 7.12 -19.76
C ASP A 354 39.03 5.83 -18.99
N GLY A 355 37.78 5.59 -18.57
CA GLY A 355 37.38 4.40 -17.82
C GLY A 355 37.88 3.11 -18.47
N GLY A 356 38.96 2.55 -17.91
CA GLY A 356 39.65 1.37 -18.41
C GLY A 356 38.70 0.19 -18.62
N ALA A 357 38.84 -0.43 -19.80
CA ALA A 357 37.94 -1.41 -20.41
C ALA A 357 38.03 -2.84 -19.81
N ASP A 358 38.40 -2.98 -18.55
CA ASP A 358 38.76 -4.26 -17.91
C ASP A 358 38.02 -4.54 -16.59
N GLY A 359 36.96 -3.78 -16.27
CA GLY A 359 36.09 -4.10 -15.13
C GLY A 359 36.71 -3.86 -13.75
N LEU A 360 37.81 -3.11 -13.69
CA LEU A 360 38.61 -2.82 -12.49
C LEU A 360 38.14 -1.58 -11.70
N GLY A 361 37.11 -0.85 -12.17
CA GLY A 361 36.60 0.39 -11.54
C GLY A 361 35.54 0.20 -10.45
N HIS A 362 35.03 -1.01 -10.22
CA HIS A 362 33.89 -1.24 -9.31
C HIS A 362 34.20 -0.92 -7.84
N GLY A 363 35.45 -1.15 -7.39
CA GLY A 363 35.84 -0.88 -6.00
C GLY A 363 35.79 0.60 -5.63
N LEU A 364 36.30 1.47 -6.51
CA LEU A 364 36.30 2.93 -6.34
C LEU A 364 34.91 3.53 -6.51
N ILE A 365 34.12 3.05 -7.47
CA ILE A 365 32.71 3.45 -7.65
C ILE A 365 31.92 3.11 -6.38
N GLY A 366 32.02 1.87 -5.89
CA GLY A 366 31.33 1.44 -4.67
C GLY A 366 31.80 2.17 -3.41
N MET A 367 33.08 2.55 -3.32
CA MET A 367 33.56 3.42 -2.25
C MET A 367 32.94 4.82 -2.34
N ARG A 368 32.89 5.44 -3.52
CA ARG A 368 32.30 6.78 -3.72
C ARG A 368 30.80 6.81 -3.42
N GLU A 369 30.06 5.80 -3.85
CA GLU A 369 28.62 5.65 -3.55
C GLU A 369 28.37 5.55 -2.03
N ARG A 370 29.16 4.72 -1.32
CA ARG A 370 29.03 4.56 0.14
C ARG A 370 29.35 5.83 0.91
N VAL A 371 30.39 6.55 0.50
CA VAL A 371 30.74 7.85 1.10
C VAL A 371 29.65 8.89 0.83
N GLY A 372 29.08 8.91 -0.38
CA GLY A 372 27.96 9.78 -0.72
C GLY A 372 26.70 9.50 0.11
N MET A 373 26.40 8.23 0.42
CA MET A 373 25.24 7.84 1.24
C MET A 373 25.30 8.38 2.68
N VAL A 374 26.50 8.64 3.21
CA VAL A 374 26.69 9.25 4.54
C VAL A 374 26.93 10.76 4.45
N GLY A 375 26.81 11.37 3.27
CA GLY A 375 27.03 12.80 3.05
C GLY A 375 28.50 13.22 3.06
N GLY A 376 29.43 12.27 2.93
CA GLY A 376 30.86 12.54 2.92
C GLY A 376 31.43 12.80 1.53
N SER A 377 32.74 13.04 1.47
CA SER A 377 33.50 13.21 0.24
C SER A 377 34.67 12.23 0.17
N LEU A 378 34.93 11.67 -1.01
CA LEU A 378 36.04 10.75 -1.29
C LEU A 378 36.89 11.30 -2.43
N ASP A 379 38.18 11.47 -2.17
CA ASP A 379 39.21 11.74 -3.17
C ASP A 379 40.14 10.54 -3.27
N ALA A 380 40.42 10.08 -4.48
CA ALA A 380 41.20 8.88 -4.72
C ALA A 380 42.02 9.03 -6.01
N GLY A 381 43.33 8.80 -5.91
CA GLY A 381 44.22 8.98 -7.05
C GLY A 381 45.67 8.54 -6.79
N PRO A 382 46.51 8.57 -7.83
CA PRO A 382 47.91 8.20 -7.72
C PRO A 382 48.68 9.27 -6.93
N ARG A 383 49.70 8.85 -6.17
CA ARG A 383 50.53 9.75 -5.36
C ARG A 383 51.71 10.29 -6.18
N PRO A 384 52.06 11.58 -6.03
CA PRO A 384 53.32 12.10 -6.52
C PRO A 384 54.49 11.34 -5.87
N GLY A 385 55.32 10.70 -6.70
CA GLY A 385 56.45 9.88 -6.23
C GLY A 385 56.19 8.37 -6.13
N GLY A 386 55.00 7.88 -6.54
CA GLY A 386 54.64 6.46 -6.52
C GLY A 386 53.60 6.12 -5.46
N GLY A 387 52.80 5.08 -5.73
CA GLY A 387 51.72 4.63 -4.87
C GLY A 387 50.34 5.23 -5.17
N PHE A 388 49.35 4.86 -4.36
CA PHE A 388 47.96 5.31 -4.46
C PHE A 388 47.51 5.96 -3.14
N ARG A 389 46.64 6.98 -3.21
CA ARG A 389 46.04 7.65 -2.05
C ARG A 389 44.52 7.60 -2.15
N ILE A 390 43.88 7.27 -1.03
CA ILE A 390 42.44 7.39 -0.80
C ILE A 390 42.24 8.27 0.42
N SER A 391 41.52 9.38 0.27
CA SER A 391 41.18 10.33 1.32
C SER A 391 39.66 10.48 1.40
N ALA A 392 39.07 10.11 2.52
CA ALA A 392 37.64 10.25 2.78
C ALA A 392 37.38 11.19 3.96
N VAL A 393 36.38 12.05 3.83
CA VAL A 393 35.85 12.88 4.93
C VAL A 393 34.41 12.45 5.18
N LEU A 394 34.14 11.94 6.38
CA LEU A 394 32.84 11.39 6.77
C LEU A 394 32.21 12.27 7.85
N PRO A 395 31.10 12.97 7.57
CA PRO A 395 30.49 13.87 8.54
C PRO A 395 29.78 13.10 9.66
N LEU A 396 29.90 13.59 10.89
CA LEU A 396 29.28 12.95 12.06
C LEU A 396 27.84 13.40 12.31
N LYS A 397 27.41 14.48 11.66
CA LYS A 397 26.02 14.92 11.62
C LYS A 397 25.55 14.81 10.18
N PRO A 398 24.40 14.16 9.91
CA PRO A 398 23.86 14.13 8.56
C PRO A 398 23.62 15.58 8.10
N GLY A 399 24.10 15.90 6.88
CA GLY A 399 23.73 17.14 6.21
C GLY A 399 22.20 17.27 6.19
N ARG A 400 21.71 18.45 6.54
CA ARG A 400 20.27 18.76 6.58
C ARG A 400 19.59 18.55 5.24
#